data_AF-A0A966DFI1-F1
#
_entry.id   AF-A0A966DFI1-F1
#
_cell.length_a   1.000
_cell.length_b   1.000
_cell.length_c   1.000
_cell.angle_alpha   90.00
_cell.angle_beta   90.00
_cell.angle_gamma   90.00
#
_symmetry.space_group_name_H-M   'P 1'
#
loop_
_entity.id
_entity.type
_entity.pdbx_description
1 polymer ?
#
loop_
_entity_poly.entity_id
_entity_poly.type
_entity_poly.pdbx_seq_one_letter_code
_entity_poly.pdbx_strand_id
1 'polypeptide(L)'
;MSKVSESRPLTALDKETYCGTSQVLKAAVSYMDPSSGKMVAMLARILELKQTMELFDSEQLSICSIPSGSRPGMEEILKDIKKYCAPAESEQIDQFLNMLSAVRMYNQYAEFTKNADLTGMKNMNITPEQIQMLQTFMRAQSTENRKEAP
;
A
#
# COMPACT_ATOMS: atom_id res chain seq x y z
N MET A 1 -20.35 7.11 24.76
CA MET A 1 -19.19 6.39 24.21
C MET A 1 -18.69 7.18 23.01
N SER A 2 -17.62 7.97 23.18
CA SER A 2 -17.03 8.71 22.06
C SER A 2 -16.31 7.72 21.16
N LYS A 3 -16.80 7.57 19.93
CA LYS A 3 -16.16 6.79 18.88
C LYS A 3 -14.78 7.42 18.68
N VAL A 4 -13.70 6.71 18.98
CA VAL A 4 -12.34 7.13 18.65
C VAL A 4 -12.31 7.24 17.12
N SER A 5 -12.34 8.47 16.60
CA SER A 5 -12.22 8.73 15.18
C SER A 5 -10.76 8.47 14.81
N GLU A 6 -10.47 7.34 14.19
CA GLU A 6 -9.18 7.14 13.52
C GLU A 6 -8.95 8.33 12.57
N SER A 7 -7.93 9.14 12.87
CA SER A 7 -7.59 10.29 12.04
C SER A 7 -6.84 9.78 10.81
N ARG A 8 -7.51 9.74 9.67
CA ARG A 8 -6.87 9.46 8.38
C ARG A 8 -5.97 10.63 7.98
N PRO A 9 -4.79 10.37 7.39
CA PRO A 9 -3.93 11.43 6.90
C PRO A 9 -4.60 12.18 5.75
N LEU A 10 -4.27 13.47 5.61
CA LEU A 10 -4.72 14.27 4.47
C LEU A 10 -4.11 13.74 3.17
N THR A 11 -4.92 13.71 2.11
CA THR A 11 -4.46 13.36 0.75
C THR A 11 -3.60 14.49 0.17
N ALA A 12 -2.88 14.21 -0.93
CA ALA A 12 -2.18 15.26 -1.66
C ALA A 12 -3.13 16.36 -2.14
N LEU A 13 -4.31 15.99 -2.65
CA LEU A 13 -5.33 16.94 -3.09
C LEU A 13 -5.85 17.82 -1.93
N ASP A 14 -6.05 17.23 -0.75
CA ASP A 14 -6.50 17.99 0.43
C ASP A 14 -5.48 19.04 0.87
N LYS A 15 -4.18 18.76 0.71
CA LYS A 15 -3.09 19.70 1.07
C LYS A 15 -3.02 20.88 0.11
N GLU A 16 -3.28 20.64 -1.16
CA GLU A 16 -3.17 21.63 -2.24
C GLU A 16 -4.41 22.52 -2.31
N THR A 17 -5.56 21.99 -1.88
CA THR A 17 -6.82 22.75 -1.76
C THR A 17 -7.01 23.37 -0.37
N TYR A 18 -5.99 23.24 0.49
CA TYR A 18 -5.98 23.74 1.85
C TYR A 18 -5.91 25.28 1.88
N CYS A 19 -7.05 25.93 2.11
CA CYS A 19 -7.10 27.39 2.29
C CYS A 19 -7.32 27.77 3.77
N GLY A 20 -6.49 28.65 4.32
CA GLY A 20 -6.56 29.09 5.72
C GLY A 20 -7.94 29.61 6.13
N THR A 21 -8.60 30.40 5.25
CA THR A 21 -9.95 30.91 5.50
C THR A 21 -10.98 29.79 5.65
N SER A 22 -10.92 28.74 4.82
CA SER A 22 -11.83 27.60 4.95
C SER A 22 -11.63 26.85 6.27
N GLN A 23 -10.39 26.72 6.74
CA GLN A 23 -10.10 26.07 8.02
C GLN A 23 -10.63 26.85 9.21
N VAL A 24 -10.49 28.19 9.19
CA VAL A 24 -11.07 29.06 10.22
C VAL A 24 -12.59 28.92 10.25
N LEU A 25 -13.24 28.90 9.08
CA LEU A 25 -14.69 28.70 9.01
C LEU A 25 -15.10 27.32 9.53
N LYS A 26 -14.39 26.25 9.18
CA LYS A 26 -14.65 24.90 9.71
C LYS A 26 -14.49 24.82 11.22
N ALA A 27 -13.47 25.47 11.78
CA ALA A 27 -13.27 25.52 13.23
C ALA A 27 -14.41 26.27 13.95
N ALA A 28 -14.95 27.33 13.31
CA ALA A 28 -16.05 28.11 13.86
C ALA A 28 -17.37 27.32 13.95
N VAL A 29 -17.61 26.34 13.06
CA VAL A 29 -18.86 25.54 13.02
C VAL A 29 -19.20 24.91 14.37
N SER A 30 -18.19 24.46 15.14
CA SER A 30 -18.38 23.82 16.44
C SER A 30 -18.99 24.73 17.52
N TYR A 31 -19.02 26.04 17.29
CA TYR A 31 -19.53 27.06 18.21
C TYR A 31 -20.86 27.68 17.75
N MET A 32 -21.47 27.14 16.70
CA MET A 32 -22.67 27.69 16.08
C MET A 32 -23.90 26.81 16.30
N ASP A 33 -25.08 27.42 16.26
CA ASP A 33 -26.33 26.67 16.17
C ASP A 33 -26.40 25.89 14.84
N PRO A 34 -27.20 24.81 14.73
CA PRO A 34 -27.23 23.97 13.54
C PRO A 34 -27.56 24.68 12.23
N SER A 35 -28.37 25.75 12.27
CA SER A 35 -28.78 26.48 11.06
C SER A 35 -27.62 27.33 10.54
N SER A 36 -27.03 28.15 11.41
CA SER A 36 -25.88 29.00 11.09
C SER A 36 -24.64 28.16 10.76
N GLY A 37 -24.39 27.12 11.55
CA GLY A 37 -23.29 26.17 11.34
C GLY A 37 -23.38 25.46 10.00
N LYS A 38 -24.59 25.08 9.55
CA LYS A 38 -24.79 24.51 8.20
C LYS A 38 -24.36 25.50 7.12
N MET A 39 -24.77 26.77 7.21
CA MET A 39 -24.41 27.78 6.22
C MET A 39 -22.89 28.00 6.16
N VAL A 40 -22.24 28.10 7.32
CA VAL A 40 -20.78 28.30 7.41
C VAL A 40 -20.00 27.07 6.94
N ALA A 41 -20.46 25.86 7.28
CA ALA A 41 -19.88 24.63 6.77
C ALA A 41 -19.96 24.55 5.24
N MET A 42 -21.10 24.92 4.66
CA MET A 42 -21.27 24.98 3.21
C MET A 42 -20.33 26.01 2.56
N LEU A 43 -20.22 27.21 3.14
CA LEU A 43 -19.30 28.24 2.64
C LEU A 43 -17.85 27.75 2.64
N ALA A 44 -17.41 27.10 3.72
CA ALA A 44 -16.06 26.54 3.79
C ALA A 44 -15.81 25.52 2.67
N ARG A 45 -16.80 24.67 2.35
CA ARG A 45 -16.71 23.70 1.25
C ARG A 45 -16.72 24.35 -0.13
N ILE A 46 -17.47 25.43 -0.32
CA ILE A 46 -17.46 26.19 -1.57
C ILE A 46 -16.07 26.82 -1.80
N LEU A 47 -15.43 27.32 -0.75
CA LEU A 47 -14.07 27.87 -0.85
C LEU A 47 -13.03 26.80 -1.21
N GLU A 48 -13.10 25.61 -0.60
CA GLU A 48 -12.25 24.47 -0.98
C GLU A 48 -12.50 24.05 -2.43
N LEU A 49 -13.77 23.94 -2.84
CA LEU A 49 -14.14 23.58 -4.21
C LEU A 49 -13.58 24.58 -5.22
N LYS A 50 -13.69 25.89 -4.92
CA LYS A 50 -13.11 26.94 -5.77
C LYS A 50 -11.60 26.76 -5.90
N GLN A 51 -10.89 26.49 -4.80
CA GLN A 51 -9.45 26.25 -4.84
C GLN A 51 -9.10 25.01 -5.67
N THR A 52 -9.90 23.96 -5.58
CA THR A 52 -9.77 22.76 -6.42
C THR A 52 -9.90 23.12 -7.90
N MET A 53 -10.92 23.90 -8.28
CA MET A 53 -11.09 24.31 -9.68
C MET A 53 -9.88 25.11 -10.18
N GLU A 54 -9.43 26.10 -9.41
CA GLU A 54 -8.25 26.93 -9.74
C GLU A 54 -6.97 26.09 -9.89
N LEU A 55 -6.80 25.06 -9.06
CA LEU A 55 -5.67 24.13 -9.13
C LEU A 55 -5.62 23.40 -10.48
N PHE A 56 -6.76 22.95 -10.99
CA PHE A 56 -6.84 22.28 -12.30
C PHE A 56 -6.81 23.25 -13.49
N ASP A 57 -7.22 24.50 -13.29
CA ASP A 57 -7.15 25.56 -14.32
C ASP A 57 -5.74 26.13 -14.45
N SER A 58 -4.94 26.09 -13.39
CA SER A 58 -3.51 26.41 -13.45
C SER A 58 -2.75 25.26 -14.13
N GLU A 59 -1.79 25.55 -15.00
CA GLU A 59 -0.93 24.54 -15.66
C GLU A 59 -0.07 23.70 -14.67
N GLN A 60 -0.24 23.90 -13.35
CA GLN A 60 0.32 23.07 -12.28
C GLN A 60 -0.48 21.78 -12.12
N LEU A 61 -0.49 20.95 -13.17
CA LEU A 61 -0.93 19.55 -13.10
C LEU A 61 -0.01 18.69 -12.22
N SER A 62 0.82 19.24 -11.33
CA SER A 62 1.87 18.53 -10.60
C SER A 62 1.34 17.33 -9.79
N ILE A 63 0.13 17.41 -9.25
CA ILE A 63 -0.55 16.33 -8.52
C ILE A 63 -1.04 15.21 -9.46
N CYS A 64 -1.47 15.57 -10.67
CA CYS A 64 -1.96 14.63 -11.68
C CYS A 64 -0.90 14.29 -12.74
N SER A 65 0.33 14.76 -12.56
CA SER A 65 1.42 14.55 -13.49
C SER A 65 1.94 13.14 -13.29
N ILE A 66 1.51 12.24 -14.17
CA ILE A 66 2.28 11.03 -14.44
C ILE A 66 3.60 11.53 -15.04
N PRO A 67 4.77 11.29 -14.40
CA PRO A 67 6.05 11.71 -14.96
C PRO A 67 6.15 11.22 -16.40
N SER A 68 6.56 12.09 -17.32
CA SER A 68 6.72 11.77 -18.74
C SER A 68 7.76 10.66 -18.87
N GLY A 69 7.32 9.40 -18.91
CA GLY A 69 8.23 8.25 -18.98
C GLY A 69 7.66 6.93 -18.46
N SER A 70 6.79 6.91 -17.44
CA SER A 70 6.06 5.69 -17.05
C SER A 70 4.95 5.98 -16.05
N ARG A 71 3.77 5.41 -16.30
CA ARG A 71 2.71 5.32 -15.27
C ARG A 71 3.21 4.43 -14.13
N PRO A 72 3.00 4.80 -12.86
CA PRO A 72 3.33 3.92 -11.74
C PRO A 72 2.62 2.57 -11.87
N GLY A 73 3.29 1.51 -11.43
CA GLY A 73 2.73 0.16 -11.48
C GLY A 73 1.51 0.04 -10.56
N MET A 74 0.61 -0.90 -10.87
CA MET A 74 -0.58 -1.15 -10.06
C MET A 74 -0.25 -1.43 -8.57
N GLU A 75 0.85 -2.15 -8.30
CA GLU A 75 1.33 -2.42 -6.94
C GLU A 75 1.68 -1.13 -6.17
N GLU A 76 2.29 -0.16 -6.83
CA GLU A 76 2.71 1.12 -6.24
C GLU A 76 1.48 1.98 -5.92
N ILE A 77 0.56 2.08 -6.89
CA ILE A 77 -0.71 2.81 -6.73
C ILE A 77 -1.51 2.25 -5.54
N LEU A 78 -1.62 0.92 -5.44
CA LEU A 78 -2.37 0.27 -4.36
C LEU A 78 -1.73 0.50 -2.99
N LYS A 79 -0.39 0.47 -2.90
CA LYS A 79 0.34 0.80 -1.66
C LYS A 79 0.10 2.25 -1.22
N ASP A 80 0.01 3.17 -2.16
CA ASP A 80 -0.29 4.58 -1.86
C ASP A 80 -1.74 4.79 -1.42
N ILE A 81 -2.70 4.14 -2.09
CA ILE A 81 -4.12 4.20 -1.73
C ILE A 81 -4.36 3.59 -0.34
N LYS A 82 -3.68 2.48 0.00
CA LYS A 82 -3.79 1.79 1.29
C LYS A 82 -3.67 2.73 2.50
N LYS A 83 -2.85 3.79 2.40
CA LYS A 83 -2.63 4.79 3.46
C LYS A 83 -3.90 5.52 3.90
N TYR A 84 -4.96 5.48 3.08
CA TYR A 84 -6.23 6.19 3.30
C TYR A 84 -7.41 5.25 3.58
N CYS A 85 -7.18 3.94 3.52
CA CYS A 85 -8.18 2.91 3.72
C CYS A 85 -8.39 2.57 5.20
N ALA A 86 -9.57 2.06 5.54
CA ALA A 86 -9.83 1.47 6.85
C ALA A 86 -8.99 0.18 7.04
N PRO A 87 -8.82 -0.33 8.28
CA PRO A 87 -8.03 -1.53 8.52
C PRO A 87 -8.49 -2.76 7.71
N ALA A 88 -9.80 -2.99 7.62
CA ALA A 88 -10.37 -4.11 6.86
C ALA A 88 -10.11 -4.01 5.34
N GLU A 89 -10.20 -2.80 4.78
CA GLU A 89 -9.91 -2.53 3.36
C GLU A 89 -8.40 -2.65 3.08
N SER A 90 -7.57 -2.22 4.04
CA SER A 90 -6.11 -2.32 3.95
C SER A 90 -5.65 -3.78 3.90
N GLU A 91 -6.29 -4.66 4.66
CA GLU A 91 -6.02 -6.11 4.62
C GLU A 91 -6.38 -6.72 3.27
N GLN A 92 -7.50 -6.33 2.67
CA GLN A 92 -7.88 -6.77 1.33
C GLN A 92 -6.86 -6.34 0.27
N ILE A 93 -6.36 -5.10 0.38
CA ILE A 93 -5.28 -4.60 -0.49
C ILE A 93 -4.02 -5.44 -0.30
N ASP A 94 -3.64 -5.79 0.93
CA ASP A 94 -2.47 -6.64 1.19
C ASP A 94 -2.61 -8.03 0.58
N GLN A 95 -3.78 -8.65 0.68
CA GLN A 95 -4.06 -9.94 0.05
C GLN A 95 -3.90 -9.86 -1.47
N PHE A 96 -4.41 -8.79 -2.10
CA PHE A 96 -4.27 -8.59 -3.53
C PHE A 96 -2.81 -8.33 -3.95
N LEU A 97 -2.06 -7.52 -3.19
CA LEU A 97 -0.62 -7.28 -3.42
C LEU A 97 0.21 -8.57 -3.30
N ASN A 98 -0.12 -9.43 -2.34
CA ASN A 98 0.52 -10.73 -2.18
C ASN A 98 0.23 -11.65 -3.37
N MET A 99 -1.01 -11.65 -3.87
CA MET A 99 -1.39 -12.40 -5.06
C MET A 99 -0.62 -11.92 -6.31
N LEU A 100 -0.54 -10.60 -6.53
CA LEU A 100 0.24 -10.03 -7.62
C LEU A 100 1.72 -10.43 -7.55
N SER A 101 2.29 -10.40 -6.34
CA SER A 101 3.67 -10.83 -6.09
C SER A 101 3.88 -12.31 -6.42
N ALA A 102 2.94 -13.18 -6.04
CA ALA A 102 2.97 -14.60 -6.34
C ALA A 102 2.88 -14.88 -7.85
N VAL A 103 1.99 -14.18 -8.56
CA VAL A 103 1.86 -14.28 -10.02
C VAL A 103 3.14 -13.82 -10.71
N ARG A 104 3.76 -12.72 -10.26
CA ARG A 104 5.04 -12.24 -10.81
C ARG A 104 6.15 -13.26 -10.63
N MET A 105 6.25 -13.86 -9.43
CA MET A 105 7.21 -14.91 -9.14
C MET A 105 6.98 -16.15 -10.01
N TYR A 106 5.72 -16.57 -10.18
CA TYR A 106 5.35 -17.70 -11.05
C TYR A 106 5.74 -17.44 -12.50
N ASN A 107 5.41 -16.26 -13.05
CA ASN A 107 5.77 -15.90 -14.42
C ASN A 107 7.28 -15.84 -14.61
N GLN A 108 8.02 -15.28 -13.65
CA GLN A 108 9.48 -15.25 -13.67
C GLN A 108 10.07 -16.67 -13.64
N TYR A 109 9.53 -17.57 -12.81
CA TYR A 109 9.95 -18.97 -12.78
C TYR A 109 9.64 -19.69 -14.10
N ALA A 110 8.45 -19.50 -14.67
CA ALA A 110 8.05 -20.07 -15.95
C ALA A 110 8.93 -19.58 -17.10
N GLU A 111 9.31 -18.30 -17.11
CA GLU A 111 10.25 -17.76 -18.09
C GLU A 111 11.67 -18.31 -17.86
N PHE A 112 12.12 -18.49 -16.61
CA PHE A 112 13.40 -19.15 -16.35
C PHE A 112 13.41 -20.61 -16.83
N THR A 113 12.35 -21.39 -16.61
CA THR A 113 12.28 -22.79 -17.06
C THR A 113 12.07 -22.94 -18.56
N LYS A 114 11.53 -21.92 -19.23
CA LYS A 114 11.37 -21.87 -20.69
C LYS A 114 12.67 -21.47 -21.40
N ASN A 115 13.46 -20.58 -20.80
CA ASN A 115 14.73 -20.09 -21.37
C ASN A 115 15.95 -20.91 -20.91
N ALA A 116 15.90 -21.58 -19.76
CA ALA A 116 16.88 -22.57 -19.36
C ALA A 116 16.53 -23.90 -20.03
N ASP A 117 17.39 -24.34 -20.94
CA ASP A 117 17.37 -25.68 -21.51
C ASP A 117 17.12 -26.71 -20.38
N LEU A 118 16.06 -27.51 -20.53
CA LEU A 118 15.64 -28.55 -19.58
C LEU A 118 16.75 -29.57 -19.26
N THR A 119 17.84 -29.57 -20.03
CA THR A 119 19.06 -30.34 -19.76
C THR A 119 19.87 -29.81 -18.57
N GLY A 120 19.83 -28.51 -18.26
CA GLY A 120 20.58 -27.90 -17.15
C GLY A 120 20.03 -28.23 -15.76
N MET A 121 18.70 -28.36 -15.62
CA MET A 121 18.08 -28.77 -14.36
C MET A 121 18.22 -30.28 -14.09
N LYS A 122 18.37 -31.10 -15.14
CA LYS A 122 18.69 -32.53 -15.02
C LYS A 122 20.13 -32.78 -14.54
N ASN A 123 20.97 -31.75 -14.61
CA ASN A 123 22.38 -31.75 -14.18
C ASN A 123 22.62 -31.08 -12.82
N MET A 124 21.58 -30.73 -12.06
CA MET A 124 21.73 -30.59 -10.60
C MET A 124 21.93 -31.99 -10.00
N ASN A 125 23.11 -32.54 -10.23
CA ASN A 125 23.56 -33.78 -9.63
C ASN A 125 23.91 -33.47 -8.18
N ILE A 126 22.88 -33.41 -7.32
CA ILE A 126 23.07 -33.39 -5.87
C ILE A 126 23.90 -34.63 -5.57
N THR A 127 25.18 -34.42 -5.25
CA THR A 127 26.08 -35.54 -5.00
C THR A 127 25.55 -36.35 -3.83
N PRO A 128 25.67 -37.69 -3.83
CA PRO A 128 25.23 -38.52 -2.72
C PRO A 128 25.75 -38.02 -1.36
N GLU A 129 26.93 -37.40 -1.35
CA GLU A 129 27.55 -36.76 -0.20
C GLU A 129 26.77 -35.56 0.33
N GLN A 130 26.22 -34.71 -0.54
CA GLN A 130 25.41 -33.55 -0.13
C GLN A 130 24.07 -34.00 0.48
N ILE A 131 23.47 -35.07 -0.04
CA ILE A 131 22.27 -35.68 0.53
C ILE A 131 22.59 -36.25 1.93
N GLN A 132 23.73 -36.91 2.07
CA GLN A 132 24.11 -37.53 3.34
C GLN A 132 24.49 -36.50 4.41
N MET A 133 25.10 -35.38 4.02
CA MET A 133 25.37 -34.26 4.93
C MET A 133 24.06 -33.67 5.46
N LEU A 134 23.07 -33.47 4.59
CA LEU A 134 21.74 -32.98 4.98
C LEU A 134 21.02 -33.96 5.92
N GLN A 135 21.08 -35.25 5.63
CA GLN A 135 20.50 -36.28 6.50
C GLN A 135 21.21 -36.36 7.85
N THR A 136 22.52 -36.16 7.89
CA THR A 136 23.29 -36.12 9.14
C THR A 136 22.89 -34.90 9.97
N PHE A 137 22.73 -33.74 9.34
CA PHE A 137 22.28 -32.51 10.01
C PHE A 137 20.87 -32.66 10.60
N MET A 138 19.95 -33.26 9.84
CA MET A 138 18.59 -33.58 10.30
C MET A 138 18.60 -34.56 11.47
N ARG A 139 19.46 -35.59 11.44
CA ARG A 139 19.61 -36.56 12.54
C ARG A 139 20.24 -35.93 13.78
N ALA A 140 21.22 -35.04 13.62
CA ALA A 140 21.87 -34.32 14.72
C ALA A 140 20.86 -33.44 15.48
N GLN A 141 20.02 -32.68 14.76
CA GLN A 141 18.95 -31.90 15.37
C GLN A 141 17.88 -32.77 16.05
N SER A 142 17.63 -33.97 15.52
CA SER A 142 16.73 -34.95 16.16
C SER A 142 17.30 -35.52 17.46
N THR A 143 18.63 -35.59 17.60
CA THR A 143 19.31 -36.08 18.81
C THR A 143 19.50 -35.00 19.88
N GLU A 144 19.65 -33.73 19.49
CA GLU A 144 19.69 -32.60 20.44
C GLU A 144 18.35 -32.42 21.15
N ASN A 145 17.23 -32.54 20.44
CA ASN A 145 15.88 -32.50 21.02
C ASN A 145 15.56 -33.66 21.99
N ARG A 146 16.44 -34.66 22.13
CA ARG A 146 16.27 -35.80 23.04
C ARG A 146 17.08 -35.71 24.34
N LYS A 147 17.99 -34.73 24.46
CA LYS A 147 18.80 -34.51 25.66
C LYS A 147 18.26 -33.43 26.60
N GLU A 148 17.19 -32.72 26.21
CA GLU A 148 16.51 -31.69 27.02
C GLU A 148 15.07 -32.07 27.42
N ALA A 149 14.78 -33.36 27.63
CA ALA A 149 13.54 -33.79 28.28
C ALA A 149 13.89 -34.39 29.66
N PRO A 150 13.38 -33.83 30.78
CA PRO A 150 13.59 -34.36 32.13
C PRO A 150 12.95 -35.73 32.34
#